data_AF-A0A8H2WS79-F1
#
_entry.id   AF-A0A8H2WS79-F1
#
_cell.length_a   1.000
_cell.length_b   1.000
_cell.length_c   1.000
_cell.angle_alpha   90.00
_cell.angle_beta   90.00
_cell.angle_gamma   90.00
#
_symmetry.space_group_name_H-M   'P 1'
#
loop_
_entity.id
_entity.type
_entity.pdbx_description
1 polymer ?
#
loop_
_entity_poly.entity_id
_entity_poly.type
_entity_poly.pdbx_seq_one_letter_code
_entity_poly.pdbx_strand_id
1 'polypeptide(L)'
;MSIQPGTYMIHPTGDEGQGLGIGPVPLIYPPPSVPARILPKSMMEPFTLKPQEGNTYQLAAPKDSWYVMPKDEYVFLIPRETSGAPQSWSVQSTGPGTYRVQLPNKDLVWTCFPEEFPQIQLKPANGSQEQSWKFVRIDRD
;
A
#
# COMPACT_ATOMS: atom_id res chain seq x y z
N MET A 1 -14.90 -9.25 -7.32
CA MET A 1 -15.52 -8.51 -6.21
C MET A 1 -14.59 -7.36 -5.81
N SER A 2 -15.14 -6.21 -5.44
CA SER A 2 -14.38 -5.08 -4.88
C SER A 2 -14.13 -5.28 -3.39
N ILE A 3 -13.04 -4.73 -2.87
CA ILE A 3 -12.76 -4.78 -1.43
C ILE A 3 -13.65 -3.76 -0.69
N GLN A 4 -14.10 -4.07 0.53
CA GLN A 4 -14.85 -3.09 1.31
C GLN A 4 -13.92 -1.98 1.82
N PRO A 5 -14.38 -0.73 1.93
CA PRO A 5 -13.67 0.29 2.69
C PRO A 5 -13.41 -0.14 4.13
N GLY A 6 -12.30 0.32 4.71
CA GLY A 6 -11.92 -0.05 6.08
C GLY A 6 -10.43 0.10 6.35
N THR A 7 -10.00 -0.34 7.52
CA THR A 7 -8.59 -0.37 7.91
C THR A 7 -8.07 -1.80 7.82
N TYR A 8 -6.89 -1.97 7.24
CA TYR A 8 -6.31 -3.27 6.92
C TYR A 8 -4.83 -3.33 7.26
N MET A 9 -4.37 -4.51 7.69
CA MET A 9 -2.98 -4.91 7.52
C MET A 9 -2.81 -5.49 6.11
N ILE A 10 -1.78 -5.05 5.39
CA ILE A 10 -1.54 -5.44 3.99
C ILE A 10 -0.29 -6.32 3.96
N HIS A 11 -0.42 -7.55 3.46
CA HIS A 11 0.66 -8.55 3.42
C HIS A 11 0.95 -8.99 1.99
N PRO A 12 2.20 -9.28 1.62
CA PRO A 12 2.49 -10.12 0.47
C PRO A 12 1.79 -11.48 0.61
N THR A 13 1.34 -12.08 -0.49
CA THR A 13 0.64 -13.38 -0.42
C THR A 13 1.55 -14.53 0.01
N GLY A 14 2.86 -14.41 -0.27
CA GLY A 14 3.87 -15.45 0.03
C GLY A 14 4.39 -15.47 1.46
N ASP A 15 4.20 -14.40 2.26
CA ASP A 15 4.70 -14.32 3.64
C ASP A 15 3.80 -13.43 4.51
N GLU A 16 3.11 -14.02 5.48
CA GLU A 16 2.27 -13.31 6.46
C GLU A 16 3.06 -12.81 7.69
N GLY A 17 4.32 -13.22 7.84
CA GLY A 17 5.24 -12.73 8.87
C GLY A 17 5.76 -11.32 8.60
N GLN A 18 5.50 -10.81 7.39
CA GLN A 18 5.85 -9.47 6.94
C GLN A 18 4.64 -8.75 6.36
N GLY A 19 4.76 -7.43 6.22
CA GLY A 19 3.79 -6.66 5.47
C GLY A 19 4.08 -5.19 5.44
N LEU A 20 3.11 -4.44 4.93
CA LEU A 20 3.28 -3.04 4.60
C LEU A 20 3.52 -2.20 5.86
N GLY A 21 4.49 -1.32 5.78
CA GLY A 21 4.70 -0.31 6.79
C GLY A 21 5.56 0.84 6.29
N ILE A 22 5.77 1.78 7.20
CA ILE A 22 6.52 3.01 6.96
C ILE A 22 7.99 2.84 7.33
N GLY A 23 8.26 2.03 8.34
CA GLY A 23 9.57 1.90 8.96
C GLY A 23 9.88 3.11 9.84
N PRO A 24 11.13 3.23 10.34
CA PRO A 24 11.52 4.40 11.12
C PRO A 24 11.50 5.64 10.22
N VAL A 25 10.70 6.62 10.60
CA VAL A 25 10.70 7.95 9.99
C VAL A 25 11.57 8.88 10.84
N PRO A 26 12.53 9.61 10.26
CA PRO A 26 13.29 10.62 11.00
C PRO A 26 12.37 11.64 11.68
N LEU A 27 12.67 11.97 12.94
CA LEU A 27 11.91 12.95 13.73
C LEU A 27 12.28 14.39 13.36
N ILE A 28 12.04 14.76 12.10
CA ILE A 28 12.24 16.11 11.56
C ILE A 28 10.90 16.67 11.05
N TYR A 29 10.75 18.01 11.04
CA TYR A 29 9.52 18.66 10.59
C TYR A 29 9.77 19.64 9.42
N PRO A 30 8.99 19.57 8.32
CA PRO A 30 7.97 18.54 8.06
C PRO A 30 8.61 17.15 7.87
N PRO A 31 7.89 16.04 8.16
CA PRO A 31 8.41 14.71 7.92
C PRO A 31 8.79 14.51 6.44
N PRO A 32 9.85 13.77 6.13
CA PRO A 32 10.21 13.50 4.74
C PRO A 32 9.25 12.47 4.11
N SER A 33 9.05 12.51 2.79
CA SER A 33 8.48 11.36 2.09
C SER A 33 9.37 10.14 2.27
N VAL A 34 8.78 8.98 2.55
CA VAL A 34 9.50 7.73 2.76
C VAL A 34 8.96 6.65 1.84
N PRO A 35 9.79 5.71 1.36
CA PRO A 35 9.31 4.60 0.56
C PRO A 35 8.37 3.70 1.38
N ALA A 36 7.32 3.19 0.75
CA ALA A 36 6.49 2.14 1.33
C ALA A 36 7.26 0.83 1.32
N ARG A 37 7.33 0.14 2.47
CA ARG A 37 8.20 -1.02 2.68
C ARG A 37 7.46 -2.25 3.17
N ILE A 38 8.02 -3.41 2.87
CA ILE A 38 7.68 -4.68 3.51
C ILE A 38 8.58 -4.84 4.73
N LEU A 39 7.95 -4.94 5.89
CA LEU A 39 8.61 -4.93 7.19
C LEU A 39 8.15 -6.13 8.00
N PRO A 40 8.96 -6.59 8.97
CA PRO A 40 8.54 -7.61 9.93
C PRO A 40 7.26 -7.18 10.67
N LYS A 41 6.46 -8.17 11.08
CA LYS A 41 5.17 -7.97 11.75
C LYS A 41 5.18 -6.94 12.89
N SER A 42 6.26 -6.82 13.65
CA SER A 42 6.41 -5.86 14.75
C SER A 42 6.50 -4.39 14.32
N MET A 43 6.72 -4.12 13.04
CA MET A 43 6.88 -2.78 12.45
C MET A 43 5.86 -2.49 11.35
N MET A 44 4.92 -3.40 11.14
CA MET A 44 3.82 -3.19 10.20
C MET A 44 2.86 -2.14 10.75
N GLU A 45 2.18 -1.46 9.83
CA GLU A 45 1.26 -0.38 10.17
C GLU A 45 -0.10 -0.60 9.52
N PRO A 46 -1.20 -0.15 10.15
CA PRO A 46 -2.52 -0.23 9.56
C PRO A 46 -2.70 0.81 8.44
N PHE A 47 -3.33 0.39 7.35
CA PHE A 47 -3.67 1.24 6.20
C PHE A 47 -5.17 1.38 6.05
N THR A 48 -5.65 2.62 5.91
CA THR A 48 -7.07 2.92 5.69
C THR A 48 -7.34 3.04 4.20
N LEU A 49 -8.32 2.27 3.71
CA LEU A 49 -8.87 2.36 2.36
C LEU A 49 -10.15 3.22 2.42
N LYS A 50 -10.08 4.42 1.86
CA LYS A 50 -11.22 5.32 1.71
C LYS A 50 -11.75 5.23 0.28
N PRO A 51 -13.07 5.02 0.09
CA PRO A 51 -13.62 4.91 -1.25
C PRO A 51 -13.47 6.25 -1.99
N GLN A 52 -13.20 6.15 -3.28
CA GLN A 52 -13.20 7.26 -4.23
C GLN A 52 -14.23 6.95 -5.33
N GLU A 53 -14.19 7.66 -6.45
CA GLU A 53 -15.07 7.37 -7.58
C GLU A 53 -14.82 5.95 -8.15
N GLY A 54 -15.92 5.24 -8.44
CA GLY A 54 -15.87 3.88 -8.99
C GLY A 54 -15.28 2.85 -8.03
N ASN A 55 -14.42 1.98 -8.55
CA ASN A 55 -13.72 0.94 -7.79
C ASN A 55 -12.28 1.35 -7.44
N THR A 56 -12.12 2.61 -7.03
CA THR A 56 -10.83 3.18 -6.64
C THR A 56 -10.86 3.65 -5.19
N TYR A 57 -9.68 3.69 -4.58
CA TYR A 57 -9.50 3.95 -3.16
C TYR A 57 -8.33 4.90 -2.97
N GLN A 58 -8.48 5.82 -2.03
CA GLN A 58 -7.36 6.48 -1.42
C GLN A 58 -6.81 5.58 -0.31
N LEU A 59 -5.51 5.33 -0.33
CA LEU A 59 -4.82 4.62 0.75
C LEU A 59 -4.09 5.64 1.62
N ALA A 60 -4.29 5.52 2.94
CA ALA A 60 -3.62 6.34 3.93
C ALA A 60 -3.00 5.47 5.03
N ALA A 61 -1.81 5.86 5.49
CA ALA A 61 -1.08 5.18 6.57
C ALA A 61 -1.32 5.93 7.93
N PRO A 62 -0.85 5.41 9.09
CA PRO A 62 -1.41 5.65 10.42
C PRO A 62 -1.98 7.04 10.68
N LYS A 63 -3.20 7.05 11.24
CA LYS A 63 -3.98 8.25 11.60
C LYS A 63 -4.24 9.22 10.44
N ASP A 64 -4.23 8.71 9.20
CA ASP A 64 -4.40 9.51 7.97
C ASP A 64 -3.35 10.62 7.80
N SER A 65 -2.19 10.49 8.46
CA SER A 65 -1.10 11.46 8.40
C SER A 65 -0.25 11.34 7.14
N TRP A 66 -0.41 10.23 6.39
CA TRP A 66 0.37 9.93 5.19
C TRP A 66 -0.53 9.42 4.08
N TYR A 67 -0.29 9.86 2.85
CA TYR A 67 -0.90 9.30 1.66
C TYR A 67 0.06 8.34 0.97
N VAL A 68 -0.50 7.23 0.49
CA VAL A 68 0.24 6.30 -0.37
C VAL A 68 0.19 6.81 -1.81
N MET A 69 1.33 7.15 -2.39
CA MET A 69 1.43 7.79 -3.70
C MET A 69 2.56 7.17 -4.54
N PRO A 70 2.41 7.10 -5.87
CA PRO A 70 3.48 6.72 -6.77
C PRO A 70 4.53 7.85 -6.81
N LYS A 71 5.80 7.46 -6.86
CA LYS A 71 6.91 8.35 -7.18
C LYS A 71 7.90 7.58 -8.03
N ASP A 72 8.04 7.99 -9.29
CA ASP A 72 8.81 7.27 -10.30
C ASP A 72 8.34 5.80 -10.42
N GLU A 73 9.25 4.82 -10.30
CA GLU A 73 8.94 3.38 -10.34
C GLU A 73 8.57 2.79 -8.98
N TYR A 74 8.24 3.62 -7.99
CA TYR A 74 8.10 3.18 -6.61
C TYR A 74 6.83 3.71 -5.94
N VAL A 75 6.48 3.09 -4.82
CA VAL A 75 5.41 3.55 -3.94
C VAL A 75 6.01 4.24 -2.73
N PHE A 76 5.52 5.44 -2.44
CA PHE A 76 5.95 6.29 -1.34
C PHE A 76 4.78 6.61 -0.43
N LEU A 77 5.13 6.92 0.82
CA LEU A 77 4.28 7.54 1.82
C LEU A 77 4.69 9.00 1.89
N ILE A 78 3.74 9.88 1.55
CA ILE A 78 3.94 11.32 1.53
C ILE A 78 3.14 11.92 2.68
N PRO A 79 3.74 12.77 3.54
CA PRO A 79 3.00 13.40 4.62
C PRO A 79 1.85 14.22 4.06
N ARG A 80 0.68 14.12 4.70
CA ARG A 80 -0.53 14.79 4.22
C ARG A 80 -0.37 16.31 4.14
N GLU A 81 0.38 16.88 5.07
CA GLU A 81 0.63 18.33 5.16
C GLU A 81 1.44 18.90 3.99
N THR A 82 2.29 18.06 3.40
CA THR A 82 3.15 18.44 2.26
C THR A 82 2.67 17.83 0.94
N SER A 83 1.66 16.96 0.99
CA SER A 83 1.05 16.35 -0.20
C SER A 83 0.04 17.28 -0.87
N GLY A 84 -0.06 17.18 -2.20
CA GLY A 84 -1.17 17.74 -2.96
C GLY A 84 -2.43 16.87 -2.85
N ALA A 85 -3.14 16.72 -3.96
CA ALA A 85 -4.27 15.80 -4.03
C ALA A 85 -3.80 14.34 -3.80
N PRO A 86 -4.56 13.53 -3.04
CA PRO A 86 -4.23 12.13 -2.82
C PRO A 86 -4.32 11.34 -4.13
N GLN A 87 -3.49 10.30 -4.26
CA GLN A 87 -3.57 9.37 -5.39
C GLN A 87 -4.68 8.34 -5.16
N SER A 88 -5.48 8.10 -6.20
CA SER A 88 -6.40 6.96 -6.27
C SER A 88 -5.68 5.69 -6.73
N TRP A 89 -5.97 4.57 -6.06
CA TRP A 89 -5.51 3.23 -6.39
C TRP A 89 -6.70 2.34 -6.72
N SER A 90 -6.59 1.47 -7.71
CA SER A 90 -7.59 0.43 -7.93
C SER A 90 -7.15 -0.85 -7.22
N VAL A 91 -8.04 -1.43 -6.42
CA VAL A 91 -7.81 -2.68 -5.69
C VAL A 91 -8.73 -3.74 -6.27
N GLN A 92 -8.14 -4.72 -6.96
CA GLN A 92 -8.87 -5.76 -7.69
C GLN A 92 -8.65 -7.12 -7.06
N SER A 93 -9.72 -7.88 -6.81
CA SER A 93 -9.59 -9.26 -6.35
C SER A 93 -8.99 -10.15 -7.45
N THR A 94 -7.93 -10.89 -7.11
CA THR A 94 -7.28 -11.89 -7.98
C THR A 94 -7.64 -13.32 -7.59
N GLY A 95 -8.37 -13.49 -6.50
CA GLY A 95 -8.76 -14.77 -5.91
C GLY A 95 -9.40 -14.56 -4.54
N PRO A 96 -9.80 -15.65 -3.86
CA PRO A 96 -10.36 -15.57 -2.51
C PRO A 96 -9.36 -14.93 -1.52
N GLY A 97 -9.68 -13.72 -1.03
CA GLY A 97 -8.85 -13.00 -0.07
C GLY A 97 -7.54 -12.41 -0.62
N THR A 98 -7.30 -12.50 -1.92
CA THR A 98 -6.11 -11.94 -2.59
C THR A 98 -6.49 -10.82 -3.53
N TYR A 99 -5.61 -9.81 -3.57
CA TYR A 99 -5.85 -8.56 -4.28
C TYR A 99 -4.60 -8.11 -5.03
N ARG A 100 -4.82 -7.37 -6.11
CA ARG A 100 -3.81 -6.61 -6.83
C ARG A 100 -4.09 -5.12 -6.61
N VAL A 101 -3.05 -4.35 -6.32
CA VAL A 101 -3.13 -2.89 -6.20
C VAL A 101 -2.49 -2.28 -7.44
N GLN A 102 -3.25 -1.47 -8.19
CA GLN A 102 -2.82 -0.91 -9.46
C GLN A 102 -3.04 0.60 -9.54
N LEU A 103 -2.22 1.27 -10.33
CA LEU A 103 -2.52 2.64 -10.76
C LEU A 103 -3.71 2.63 -11.73
N PRO A 104 -4.75 3.44 -11.51
CA PRO A 104 -5.86 3.56 -12.46
C PRO A 104 -5.36 3.94 -13.85
N ASN A 105 -5.89 3.28 -14.89
CA ASN A 105 -5.59 3.53 -16.30
C ASN A 105 -4.12 3.30 -16.71
N LYS A 106 -3.33 2.61 -15.88
CA LYS A 106 -1.96 2.19 -16.20
C LYS A 106 -1.80 0.72 -15.90
N ASP A 107 -1.03 0.02 -16.73
CA ASP A 107 -0.59 -1.34 -16.41
C ASP A 107 0.62 -1.28 -15.46
N LEU A 108 0.43 -0.70 -14.27
CA LEU A 108 1.46 -0.58 -13.24
C LEU A 108 0.89 -0.97 -11.90
N VAL A 109 1.47 -1.99 -11.29
CA VAL A 109 0.94 -2.65 -10.10
C VAL A 109 2.00 -2.77 -9.03
N TRP A 110 1.55 -2.75 -7.77
CA TRP A 110 2.43 -2.94 -6.63
C TRP A 110 3.09 -4.31 -6.71
N THR A 111 4.41 -4.29 -6.73
CA THR A 111 5.26 -5.48 -6.82
C THR A 111 6.27 -5.45 -5.67
N CYS A 112 6.33 -6.54 -4.90
CA CYS A 112 7.31 -6.74 -3.84
C CYS A 112 8.36 -7.76 -4.29
N PHE A 113 9.63 -7.40 -4.23
CA PHE A 113 10.74 -8.34 -4.38
C PHE A 113 11.27 -8.67 -2.98
N PRO A 114 11.17 -9.93 -2.52
CA PRO A 114 11.62 -10.30 -1.17
C PRO A 114 13.15 -10.32 -1.02
N GLU A 115 13.89 -10.49 -2.12
CA GLU A 115 15.36 -10.62 -2.12
C GLU A 115 16.12 -9.31 -2.33
N GLU A 116 15.46 -8.31 -2.91
CA GLU A 116 16.02 -6.99 -3.16
C GLU A 116 15.29 -5.98 -2.28
N PHE A 117 15.98 -4.94 -1.79
CA PHE A 117 15.46 -3.86 -0.92
C PHE A 117 13.93 -3.85 -0.76
N PRO A 118 13.39 -4.00 0.47
CA PRO A 118 11.99 -4.37 0.69
C PRO A 118 11.05 -3.17 0.50
N GLN A 119 11.15 -2.50 -0.63
CA GLN A 119 10.39 -1.35 -1.04
C GLN A 119 9.44 -1.79 -2.15
N ILE A 120 8.21 -1.26 -2.14
CA ILE A 120 7.25 -1.58 -3.18
C ILE A 120 7.61 -0.83 -4.46
N GLN A 121 7.73 -1.59 -5.54
CA GLN A 121 7.93 -1.10 -6.89
C GLN A 121 6.61 -1.12 -7.68
N LEU A 122 6.55 -0.29 -8.72
CA LEU A 122 5.49 -0.28 -9.71
C LEU A 122 6.02 -0.93 -10.98
N LYS A 123 5.53 -2.13 -11.28
CA LYS A 123 5.93 -2.88 -12.49
C LYS A 123 4.70 -3.27 -13.30
N PRO A 124 4.86 -3.56 -14.61
CA PRO A 124 3.80 -4.12 -15.43
C PRO A 124 3.18 -5.37 -14.82
N ALA A 125 1.86 -5.54 -14.97
CA ALA A 125 1.21 -6.71 -14.42
C ALA A 125 1.68 -7.97 -15.16
N ASN A 126 2.21 -8.93 -14.42
CA ASN A 126 2.70 -10.21 -14.97
C ASN A 126 2.02 -11.43 -14.32
N GLY A 127 1.13 -11.22 -13.34
CA GLY A 127 0.39 -12.29 -12.67
C GLY A 127 1.20 -13.06 -11.63
N SER A 128 2.41 -12.59 -11.31
CA SER A 128 3.28 -13.19 -10.30
C SER A 128 2.76 -13.03 -8.87
N GLN A 129 3.27 -13.84 -7.94
CA GLN A 129 2.84 -13.78 -6.53
C GLN A 129 3.32 -12.51 -5.82
N GLU A 130 4.41 -11.94 -6.31
CA GLU A 130 5.01 -10.66 -5.92
C GLU A 130 4.05 -9.49 -6.14
N GLN A 131 3.03 -9.67 -7.00
CA GLN A 131 1.98 -8.69 -7.30
C GLN A 131 0.66 -8.98 -6.61
N SER A 132 0.63 -9.98 -5.72
CA SER A 132 -0.56 -10.43 -5.00
C SER A 132 -0.46 -10.11 -3.52
N TRP A 133 -1.52 -9.49 -3.00
CA TRP A 133 -1.58 -8.91 -1.67
C TRP A 133 -2.78 -9.45 -0.90
N LYS A 134 -2.59 -9.77 0.38
CA LYS A 134 -3.69 -10.06 1.31
C LYS A 134 -4.01 -8.82 2.13
N PHE A 135 -5.31 -8.55 2.27
CA PHE A 135 -5.83 -7.45 3.08
C PHE A 135 -6.55 -8.05 4.28
N VAL A 136 -5.93 -7.99 5.45
CA VAL A 136 -6.49 -8.49 6.70
C VAL A 136 -7.16 -7.34 7.42
N ARG A 137 -8.49 -7.37 7.52
CA ARG A 137 -9.26 -6.29 8.15
C ARG A 137 -8.92 -6.19 9.63
N ILE A 138 -8.80 -4.95 10.11
CA ILE A 138 -8.69 -4.63 11.53
C ILE A 138 -9.98 -3.97 11.92
N ASP A 139 -10.77 -4.65 12.74
CA ASP A 139 -11.91 -4.02 13.37
C ASP A 139 -11.37 -3.17 14.53
N ARG A 140 -11.65 -1.87 14.49
CA ARG A 140 -11.41 -0.99 15.64
C ARG A 140 -12.63 -1.12 16.54
N ASP A 141 -12.42 -1.65 17.75
CA ASP A 141 -13.35 -1.48 18.88
C ASP A 141 -13.50 0.00 19.25
#